data_AF-A0A964D5N7-F1
#
_entry.id   AF-A0A964D5N7-F1
#
_cell.length_a   1.000
_cell.length_b   1.000
_cell.length_c   1.000
_cell.angle_alpha   90.00
_cell.angle_beta   90.00
_cell.angle_gamma   90.00
#
_symmetry.space_group_name_H-M   'P 1'
#
loop_
_entity.id
_entity.type
_entity.pdbx_description
1 polymer ?
#
loop_
_entity_poly.entity_id
_entity_poly.type
_entity_poly.pdbx_seq_one_letter_code
_entity_poly.pdbx_strand_id
1 'polypeptide(L)' 'MIELTQGDILKADPEALVNTLNCVGVMGRGIALQFRKAFPENFKAYEFACKAHINSGCTGMI' A
#
# COMPACT_ATOMS: atom_id res chain seq x y z
N MET A 1 7.17 20.91 -7.00
CA MET A 1 8.64 20.68 -6.91
C MET A 1 8.84 19.21 -6.62
N ILE A 2 9.88 18.57 -7.17
CA ILE A 2 10.20 17.16 -6.90
C ILE A 2 11.55 17.14 -6.20
N GLU A 3 11.62 16.47 -5.05
CA GLU A 3 12.84 16.32 -4.26
C GLU A 3 13.20 14.83 -4.18
N LEU A 4 14.45 14.51 -4.51
CA LEU A 4 14.99 13.17 -4.33
C LEU A 4 15.63 13.09 -2.94
N THR A 5 15.09 12.23 -2.10
CA THR A 5 15.56 12.04 -0.71
C THR A 5 15.91 10.59 -0.46
N GLN A 6 16.69 10.33 0.59
CA GLN A 6 17.07 8.99 1.02
C GLN A 6 16.75 8.81 2.50
N GLY A 7 16.13 7.69 2.84
CA GLY A 7 15.73 7.39 4.21
C GLY A 7 14.67 6.29 4.28
N ASP A 8 14.02 6.19 5.43
CA ASP A 8 12.87 5.32 5.65
C ASP A 8 11.58 6.10 5.38
N ILE A 9 10.86 5.73 4.32
CA ILE A 9 9.61 6.39 3.92
C ILE A 9 8.54 6.34 5.01
N LEU A 10 8.56 5.33 5.90
CA LEU A 10 7.60 5.21 7.00
C LEU A 10 7.85 6.20 8.15
N LYS A 11 9.01 6.87 8.14
CA LYS A 11 9.37 7.92 9.12
C LYS A 11 9.31 9.33 8.54
N ALA A 12 8.96 9.46 7.26
CA ALA A 12 8.75 10.77 6.66
C ALA A 12 7.49 11.41 7.25
N ASP A 13 7.43 12.75 7.22
CA ASP A 13 6.27 13.53 7.68
C ASP A 13 5.50 14.21 6.52
N PRO A 14 5.02 13.46 5.51
CA PRO A 14 4.12 14.00 4.51
C PRO A 14 2.66 13.83 4.92
N GLU A 15 1.76 14.55 4.25
CA GLU A 15 0.31 14.35 4.39
C GLU A 15 -0.14 12.95 3.92
N ALA A 16 0.58 12.32 2.99
CA ALA A 16 0.26 11.00 2.46
C ALA A 16 1.51 10.18 2.10
N LEU A 17 1.42 8.86 2.29
CA LEU A 17 2.43 7.88 1.90
C LEU A 17 1.88 6.97 0.81
N VAL A 18 2.66 6.76 -0.26
CA VAL A 18 2.30 5.87 -1.37
C VAL A 18 2.99 4.52 -1.19
N ASN A 19 2.21 3.44 -1.22
CA ASN A 19 2.71 2.06 -1.11
C ASN A 19 2.57 1.33 -2.46
N THR A 20 3.60 0.59 -2.86
CA THR A 20 3.55 -0.25 -4.07
C THR A 20 2.94 -1.61 -3.75
N LEU A 21 1.91 -1.99 -4.50
CA LEU A 21 1.05 -3.15 -4.22
C LEU A 21 0.77 -3.99 -5.46
N ASN A 22 0.09 -5.11 -5.27
CA ASN A 22 -0.46 -5.94 -6.34
C ASN A 22 -2.00 -5.86 -6.32
N CYS A 23 -2.66 -6.61 -7.21
CA CYS A 23 -4.12 -6.66 -7.29
C CYS A 23 -4.71 -7.95 -6.71
N VAL A 24 -3.91 -8.76 -6.02
CA VAL A 24 -4.33 -10.07 -5.48
C VAL A 24 -4.38 -10.10 -3.95
N GLY A 25 -4.32 -8.94 -3.29
CA GLY A 25 -4.54 -8.83 -1.85
C GLY A 25 -3.34 -9.24 -0.98
N VAL A 26 -2.13 -9.37 -1.53
CA VAL A 26 -0.96 -9.84 -0.78
C VAL A 26 0.02 -8.72 -0.45
N MET A 27 0.40 -8.55 0.83
CA MET A 27 1.52 -7.70 1.27
C MET A 27 2.58 -8.54 2.00
N GLY A 28 3.32 -9.36 1.24
CA GLY A 28 4.17 -10.43 1.81
C GLY A 28 5.66 -10.14 1.93
N ARG A 29 6.19 -9.11 1.26
CA ARG A 29 7.63 -8.79 1.25
C ARG A 29 7.91 -7.33 0.93
N GLY A 30 9.17 -6.93 1.05
CA GLY A 30 9.63 -5.59 0.68
C GLY A 30 8.89 -4.49 1.43
N ILE A 31 8.69 -3.34 0.77
CA ILE A 31 8.04 -2.18 1.37
C ILE A 31 6.58 -2.47 1.77
N ALA A 32 5.84 -3.25 0.98
CA ALA A 32 4.45 -3.62 1.28
C ALA A 32 4.32 -4.37 2.62
N LEU A 33 5.26 -5.27 2.95
CA LEU A 33 5.26 -5.95 4.26
C LEU A 33 5.51 -4.96 5.41
N GLN A 34 6.36 -3.96 5.21
CA GLN A 34 6.60 -2.93 6.22
C GLN A 34 5.34 -2.07 6.43
N PHE A 35 4.66 -1.65 5.36
CA PHE A 35 3.36 -0.97 5.44
C PHE A 35 2.29 -1.83 6.13
N ARG A 36 2.23 -3.14 5.86
CA ARG A 36 1.28 -4.05 6.56
C ARG A 36 1.52 -4.08 8.06
N LYS A 37 2.79 -4.04 8.50
CA LYS A 37 3.15 -4.01 9.93
C LYS A 37 2.87 -2.65 10.57
N ALA A 38 3.16 -1.56 9.87
CA ALA A 38 2.96 -0.20 10.36
C ALA A 38 1.48 0.24 10.36
N PHE A 39 0.72 -0.18 9.35
CA PHE A 39 -0.67 0.22 9.10
C PHE A 39 -1.58 -1.01 8.86
N PRO A 40 -1.85 -1.82 9.91
CA PRO A 40 -2.61 -3.07 9.76
C PRO A 40 -4.06 -2.85 9.29
N GLU A 41 -4.71 -1.74 9.67
CA GLU A 41 -6.07 -1.42 9.20
C GLU A 41 -6.10 -1.07 7.71
N ASN A 42 -5.06 -0.39 7.20
CA ASN A 42 -4.91 -0.15 5.77
C ASN A 42 -4.75 -1.46 4.99
N PHE A 43 -4.01 -2.44 5.54
CA PHE A 43 -3.92 -3.77 4.93
C PHE A 43 -5.27 -4.49 4.87
N LYS A 44 -6.10 -4.42 5.93
CA LYS A 44 -7.45 -5.00 5.92
C LYS A 44 -8.34 -4.37 4.85
N ALA A 45 -8.33 -3.04 4.76
CA ALA A 45 -9.10 -2.32 3.73
C ALA A 45 -8.65 -2.70 2.32
N TYR A 46 -7.34 -2.76 2.08
CA TYR A 46 -6.76 -3.22 0.82
C TYR A 46 -7.16 -4.67 0.49
N GLU A 47 -7.04 -5.60 1.44
CA GLU A 47 -7.37 -7.01 1.22
C GLU A 47 -8.87 -7.19 0.90
N PHE A 48 -9.74 -6.46 1.61
CA PHE A 48 -11.17 -6.43 1.33
C PHE A 48 -11.47 -5.91 -0.07
N ALA A 49 -10.87 -4.79 -0.46
CA ALA A 49 -11.05 -4.22 -1.79
C ALA A 49 -10.57 -5.16 -2.91
N CYS A 50 -9.42 -5.83 -2.74
CA CYS A 50 -8.96 -6.85 -3.69
C CYS A 50 -9.95 -8.03 -3.81
N LYS A 51 -10.52 -8.49 -2.69
CA LYS A 51 -11.52 -9.57 -2.68
C LYS A 51 -12.83 -9.15 -3.35
N ALA A 52 -13.28 -7.92 -3.14
CA ALA A 52 -14.49 -7.38 -3.74
C ALA A 52 -14.38 -7.23 -5.27
N HIS A 53 -13.17 -7.02 -5.79
CA HIS A 53 -12.90 -6.75 -7.21
C HIS A 53 -12.16 -7.89 -7.93
N ILE A 54 -12.36 -9.14 -7.49
CA ILE A 54 -11.60 -10.32 -7.93
C ILE A 54 -11.60 -10.54 -9.45
N ASN A 55 -12.61 -10.04 -10.17
CA ASN A 55 -12.78 -10.21 -11.62
C ASN A 55 -12.44 -8.96 -12.47
N SER A 56 -12.11 -7.82 -11.85
CA SER A 56 -11.89 -6.54 -12.55
C SER A 56 -10.44 -6.02 -12.47
N GLY A 57 -9.58 -6.64 -11.66
CA GLY A 57 -8.24 -6.11 -11.36
C GLY A 57 -8.30 -4.87 -10.45
N CYS A 58 -7.18 -4.16 -10.25
CA CYS A 58 -7.11 -2.95 -9.41
C CYS A 58 -7.91 -1.73 -9.94
N THR A 59 -8.68 -1.88 -11.01
CA THR A 59 -9.38 -0.78 -11.69
C THR A 59 -10.47 -0.11 -10.84
N GLY A 60 -10.89 -0.70 -9.73
CA GLY A 60 -11.84 -0.13 -8.77
C GLY A 60 -11.24 0.32 -7.43
N MET A 61 -9.90 0.35 -7.28
CA MET A 61 -9.22 0.65 -6.00
C MET A 61 -8.73 2.10 -5.87
N ILE A 62 -9.22 3.02 -6.72
CA ILE A 62 -8.88 4.46 -6.69
C ILE A 62 -10.11 5.28 -6.36
#